data_AF-F0WM73-F1
#
_entry.id   AF-F0WM73-F1
#
_cell.length_a   1.000
_cell.length_b   1.000
_cell.length_c   1.000
_cell.angle_alpha   90.00
_cell.angle_beta   90.00
_cell.angle_gamma   90.00
#
_symmetry.space_group_name_H-M   'P 1'
#
loop_
_entity.id
_entity.type
_entity.pdbx_description
1 polymer ?
#
loop_
_entity_poly.entity_id
_entity_poly.type
_entity_poly.pdbx_seq_one_letter_code
_entity_poly.pdbx_strand_id
1 'polypeptide(L)'
;MREVVLRLYRDCLRSARKCPEWQNREMVKAYIKLKFREQQSLRDPRAIKLLLREGNEELDRMQYYHEMYQLKVQNKQHRQDRCLSCNLTYEPIHAKFCAHCGSKRGPTE
;
A
#
# COMPACT_ATOMS: atom_id res chain seq x y z
N MET A 1 -11.06 -3.06 -26.80
CA MET A 1 -11.47 -3.51 -25.44
C MET A 1 -10.49 -4.47 -24.80
N ARG A 2 -10.03 -5.54 -25.48
CA ARG A 2 -9.08 -6.51 -24.92
C ARG A 2 -7.83 -5.88 -24.29
N GLU A 3 -7.21 -4.91 -24.96
CA GLU A 3 -6.03 -4.22 -24.44
C GLU A 3 -6.29 -3.45 -23.14
N VAL A 4 -7.46 -2.84 -23.02
CA VAL A 4 -7.89 -2.09 -21.82
C VAL A 4 -8.06 -3.04 -20.64
N VAL A 5 -8.70 -4.20 -20.86
CA VAL A 5 -8.83 -5.27 -19.86
C VAL A 5 -7.46 -5.78 -19.42
N LEU A 6 -6.56 -6.04 -20.36
CA LEU A 6 -5.21 -6.50 -20.04
C LEU A 6 -4.37 -5.46 -19.32
N ARG A 7 -4.59 -4.17 -19.59
CA ARG A 7 -3.94 -3.07 -18.86
C ARG A 7 -4.41 -3.05 -17.41
N LEU A 8 -5.72 -3.01 -17.18
CA LEU A 8 -6.30 -3.05 -15.84
C LEU A 8 -5.81 -4.28 -15.05
N TYR A 9 -5.79 -5.46 -15.68
CA TYR A 9 -5.26 -6.68 -15.06
C TYR A 9 -3.81 -6.52 -14.57
N ARG A 10 -2.93 -5.95 -15.41
CA ARG A 10 -1.53 -5.69 -15.03
C ARG A 10 -1.43 -4.68 -13.90
N ASP A 11 -2.26 -3.64 -13.92
CA ASP A 11 -2.24 -2.59 -12.90
C ASP A 11 -2.73 -3.11 -11.55
N CYS A 12 -3.76 -3.96 -11.52
CA CYS A 12 -4.17 -4.70 -10.32
C CYS A 12 -3.03 -5.57 -9.78
N LEU A 13 -2.34 -6.32 -10.64
CA LEU A 13 -1.20 -7.15 -10.21
C LEU A 13 -0.01 -6.32 -9.71
N ARG A 14 0.24 -5.14 -10.29
CA ARG A 14 1.25 -4.20 -9.80
C ARG A 14 0.87 -3.63 -8.44
N SER A 15 -0.40 -3.29 -8.26
CA SER A 15 -0.94 -2.83 -6.97
C SER A 15 -0.78 -3.90 -5.89
N ALA A 16 -1.09 -5.17 -6.21
CA ALA A 16 -0.91 -6.28 -5.27
C ALA A 16 0.53 -6.42 -4.77
N ARG A 17 1.54 -6.12 -5.61
CA ARG A 17 2.96 -6.16 -5.20
C ARG A 17 3.34 -5.10 -4.16
N LYS A 18 2.54 -4.04 -4.01
CA LYS A 18 2.76 -2.97 -3.02
C LYS A 18 2.32 -3.40 -1.61
N CYS A 19 1.58 -4.50 -1.46
CA CYS A 19 1.20 -4.99 -0.13
C CYS A 19 2.46 -5.39 0.66
N PRO A 20 2.60 -4.93 1.92
CA PRO A 20 3.81 -5.17 2.72
C PRO A 20 3.98 -6.65 3.06
N GLU A 21 2.90 -7.32 3.51
CA GLU A 21 2.94 -8.73 3.92
C GLU A 21 2.87 -9.67 2.72
N TRP A 22 3.73 -10.69 2.70
CA TRP A 22 3.82 -11.65 1.60
C TRP A 22 2.51 -12.44 1.41
N GLN A 23 1.88 -12.89 2.51
CA GLN A 23 0.62 -13.63 2.47
C GLN A 23 -0.48 -12.80 1.80
N ASN A 24 -0.56 -11.50 2.12
CA ASN A 24 -1.52 -10.58 1.51
C ASN A 24 -1.23 -10.37 0.01
N ARG A 25 0.05 -10.24 -0.37
CA ARG A 25 0.44 -10.15 -1.80
C ARG A 25 -0.06 -11.34 -2.60
N GLU A 26 0.19 -12.56 -2.12
CA GLU A 26 -0.21 -13.77 -2.84
C GLU A 26 -1.73 -13.98 -2.83
N MET A 27 -2.41 -13.69 -1.72
CA MET A 27 -3.87 -13.73 -1.64
C MET A 27 -4.52 -12.79 -2.66
N VAL A 28 -4.13 -11.51 -2.68
CA VAL A 28 -4.70 -10.51 -3.59
C VAL A 28 -4.40 -10.87 -5.04
N LYS A 29 -3.18 -11.32 -5.35
CA LYS A 29 -2.79 -11.79 -6.69
C LYS A 29 -3.61 -13.00 -7.14
N ALA A 30 -3.89 -13.96 -6.27
CA ALA A 30 -4.76 -15.09 -6.57
C ALA A 30 -6.20 -14.64 -6.83
N TYR A 31 -6.72 -13.73 -5.99
CA TYR A 31 -8.07 -13.17 -6.15
C TYR A 31 -8.24 -12.41 -7.48
N ILE A 32 -7.27 -11.57 -7.86
CA ILE A 32 -7.27 -10.86 -9.15
C ILE A 32 -7.33 -11.86 -10.31
N LYS A 33 -6.49 -12.90 -10.29
CA LYS A 33 -6.49 -13.95 -11.32
C LYS A 33 -7.84 -14.65 -11.43
N LEU A 34 -8.45 -14.98 -10.28
CA LEU A 34 -9.76 -15.61 -10.22
C LEU A 34 -10.82 -14.72 -10.87
N LYS A 35 -10.92 -13.45 -10.46
CA LYS A 35 -11.96 -12.52 -10.98
C LYS A 35 -11.87 -12.28 -12.48
N PHE A 36 -10.67 -12.12 -13.02
CA PHE A 36 -10.51 -11.98 -14.48
C PHE A 36 -10.82 -13.29 -15.22
N ARG A 37 -10.51 -14.44 -14.62
CA ARG A 37 -10.79 -15.75 -15.22
C ARG A 37 -12.29 -16.06 -15.24
N GLU A 38 -13.03 -15.72 -14.18
CA GLU A 38 -14.49 -15.88 -14.09
C GLU A 38 -15.21 -15.18 -15.27
N GLN A 39 -14.66 -14.07 -15.77
CA GLN A 39 -15.25 -13.25 -16.82
C GLN A 39 -14.61 -13.47 -18.22
N GLN A 40 -13.73 -14.48 -18.38
CA GLN A 40 -12.93 -14.65 -19.61
C GLN A 40 -13.77 -14.93 -20.88
N SER A 41 -14.90 -15.61 -20.72
CA SER A 41 -15.82 -15.96 -21.80
C SER A 41 -16.82 -14.83 -22.11
N LEU A 42 -16.89 -13.78 -21.31
CA LEU A 42 -17.81 -12.67 -21.52
C LEU A 42 -17.54 -11.98 -22.85
N ARG A 43 -18.60 -11.73 -23.62
CA ARG A 43 -18.53 -11.08 -24.94
C ARG A 43 -19.33 -9.79 -25.04
N ASP A 44 -20.29 -9.56 -24.13
CA ASP A 44 -21.11 -8.35 -24.15
C ASP A 44 -20.25 -7.10 -23.87
N PRO A 45 -20.12 -6.17 -24.84
CA PRO A 45 -19.36 -4.93 -24.67
C PRO A 45 -19.87 -4.05 -23.52
N ARG A 46 -21.18 -4.05 -23.22
CA ARG A 46 -21.75 -3.21 -22.16
C ARG A 46 -21.36 -3.75 -20.78
N ALA A 47 -21.54 -5.05 -20.56
CA ALA A 47 -21.06 -5.72 -19.35
C ALA A 47 -19.55 -5.57 -19.15
N ILE A 48 -18.74 -5.70 -20.21
CA ILE A 48 -17.28 -5.49 -20.14
C ILE A 48 -16.95 -4.07 -19.70
N LYS A 49 -17.64 -3.04 -20.22
CA LYS A 49 -17.43 -1.65 -19.81
C LYS A 49 -17.81 -1.42 -18.34
N LEU A 50 -18.89 -2.02 -17.87
CA LEU A 50 -19.31 -1.94 -16.47
C LEU A 50 -18.24 -2.55 -15.56
N LEU A 51 -17.79 -3.78 -15.85
CA LEU A 51 -16.74 -4.45 -15.07
C LEU A 51 -15.41 -3.70 -15.09
N LEU A 52 -15.06 -3.08 -16.23
CA LEU A 52 -13.88 -2.22 -16.32
C LEU A 52 -14.00 -1.02 -15.39
N ARG A 53 -15.17 -0.38 -15.33
CA ARG A 53 -15.40 0.74 -14.41
C ARG A 53 -15.26 0.30 -12.96
N GLU A 54 -15.98 -0.76 -12.57
CA GLU A 54 -15.93 -1.30 -11.21
C GLU A 54 -14.51 -1.70 -10.80
N GLY A 55 -13.77 -2.37 -11.69
CA GLY A 55 -12.39 -2.77 -11.44
C GLY A 55 -11.42 -1.59 -11.32
N ASN A 56 -11.65 -0.48 -12.02
CA ASN A 56 -10.87 0.75 -11.81
C ASN A 56 -11.20 1.36 -10.44
N GLU A 57 -12.48 1.43 -10.06
CA GLU A 57 -12.88 1.94 -8.75
C GLU A 57 -12.30 1.10 -7.59
N GLU A 58 -12.23 -0.23 -7.74
CA GLU A 58 -11.52 -1.10 -6.79
C GLU A 58 -10.01 -0.83 -6.74
N LEU A 59 -9.39 -0.65 -7.91
CA LEU A 59 -7.97 -0.36 -8.00
C LEU A 59 -7.62 0.99 -7.35
N ASP A 60 -8.45 2.01 -7.53
CA ASP A 60 -8.28 3.33 -6.93
C ASP A 60 -8.41 3.27 -5.41
N ARG A 61 -9.41 2.54 -4.88
CA ARG A 61 -9.52 2.26 -3.44
C ARG A 61 -8.25 1.59 -2.90
N MET A 62 -7.71 0.62 -3.64
CA MET A 62 -6.48 -0.06 -3.24
C MET A 62 -5.27 0.89 -3.25
N GLN A 63 -5.16 1.78 -4.24
CA GLN A 63 -4.10 2.80 -4.30
C GLN A 63 -4.15 3.73 -3.09
N TYR A 64 -5.35 4.21 -2.73
CA TYR A 64 -5.55 5.02 -1.54
C TYR A 64 -5.07 4.31 -0.25
N TYR A 65 -5.38 3.02 -0.09
CA TYR A 65 -4.89 2.26 1.07
C TYR A 65 -3.37 2.13 1.10
N HIS A 66 -2.71 1.96 -0.05
CA HIS A 66 -1.25 1.94 -0.13
C HIS A 66 -0.64 3.28 0.29
N GLU A 67 -1.19 4.39 -0.18
CA GLU A 67 -0.74 5.75 0.19
C GLU A 67 -0.90 5.99 1.69
N MET A 68 -2.07 5.66 2.24
CA MET A 68 -2.33 5.79 3.68
C MET A 68 -1.39 4.92 4.52
N TYR A 69 -1.05 3.73 4.06
CA TYR A 69 -0.06 2.89 4.72
C TYR A 69 1.33 3.51 4.68
N GLN A 70 1.77 4.03 3.53
CA GLN A 70 3.06 4.70 3.39
C GLN A 70 3.20 5.91 4.32
N LEU A 71 2.16 6.76 4.38
CA LEU A 71 2.12 7.90 5.29
C LEU A 71 2.22 7.47 6.77
N LYS A 72 1.56 6.38 7.15
CA LYS A 72 1.67 5.83 8.52
C LYS A 72 3.08 5.35 8.83
N VAL A 73 3.74 4.67 7.89
CA VAL A 73 5.12 4.20 8.06
C VAL A 73 6.10 5.36 8.18
N GLN A 74 6.00 6.37 7.32
CA GLN A 74 6.83 7.57 7.37
C GLN A 74 6.65 8.35 8.67
N ASN A 75 5.40 8.53 9.12
CA ASN A 75 5.12 9.21 10.39
C ASN A 75 5.67 8.44 11.61
N LYS A 76 5.65 7.10 11.58
CA LYS A 76 6.27 6.28 12.64
C LYS A 76 7.79 6.47 12.65
N GLN A 77 8.45 6.42 11.50
CA GLN A 77 9.90 6.65 11.40
C GLN A 77 10.30 8.05 11.91
N HIS A 78 9.60 9.09 11.45
CA HIS A 78 9.88 10.45 11.89
C HIS A 78 9.68 10.66 13.40
N ARG A 79 8.71 9.96 14.02
CA ARG A 79 8.55 9.94 15.48
C ARG A 79 9.66 9.18 16.20
N GLN A 80 10.17 8.10 15.62
CA GLN A 80 11.30 7.36 16.19
C GLN A 80 12.59 8.20 16.19
N ASP A 81 12.79 9.06 15.19
CA ASP A 81 13.97 9.91 15.05
C ASP A 81 13.97 11.17 15.91
N ARG A 82 12.85 11.50 16.56
CA ARG A 82 12.70 12.71 17.37
C ARG A 82 12.47 12.42 18.85
N CYS A 83 13.03 13.29 19.69
CA CYS A 83 12.81 13.25 21.13
C CYS A 83 11.38 13.69 21.47
N LEU A 84 10.65 12.88 22.26
CA LEU A 84 9.28 13.18 22.67
C LEU A 84 9.18 14.36 23.64
N SER A 85 10.27 14.72 24.32
CA SER A 85 10.28 15.81 25.30
C SER A 85 10.55 17.19 24.68
N CYS A 86 11.44 17.28 23.68
CA CYS A 86 11.85 18.57 23.08
C CYS A 86 11.65 18.64 21.56
N ASN A 87 11.15 17.58 20.92
CA ASN A 87 10.91 17.48 19.47
C ASN A 87 12.15 17.67 18.58
N LEU A 88 13.35 17.61 19.16
CA LEU A 88 14.62 17.62 18.44
C LEU A 88 14.99 16.24 17.92
N THR A 89 15.63 16.20 16.76
CA THR A 89 16.18 14.96 16.17
C THR A 89 17.26 14.37 17.08
N TYR A 90 17.26 13.05 17.27
CA TYR A 90 18.35 12.37 17.98
C TYR A 90 19.63 12.43 17.14
N GLU A 91 20.70 12.98 17.70
CA GLU A 91 22.05 12.89 17.14
C GLU A 91 22.97 12.14 18.11
N PRO A 92 23.67 11.07 17.65
CA PRO A 92 23.49 10.37 16.37
C PRO A 92 22.13 9.64 16.27
N ILE A 93 21.74 9.21 15.06
CA ILE A 93 20.44 8.54 14.77
C ILE A 93 20.18 7.32 15.65
N HIS A 94 21.20 6.70 16.26
CA HIS A 94 21.07 5.56 17.18
C HIS A 94 21.27 5.91 18.66
N ALA A 95 21.25 7.20 19.01
CA ALA A 95 21.39 7.64 20.39
C ALA A 95 20.25 7.08 21.27
N LYS A 96 20.62 6.58 22.45
CA LYS A 96 19.66 6.10 23.46
C LYS A 96 19.08 7.24 24.31
N PHE A 97 19.69 8.42 24.27
CA PHE A 97 19.33 9.61 25.03
C PHE A 97 19.39 10.84 24.12
N CYS A 98 18.55 11.84 24.40
CA CYS A 98 18.56 13.10 23.66
C CYS A 98 19.75 13.95 24.09
N ALA A 99 20.56 14.41 23.14
CA ALA A 99 21.73 15.24 23.41
C ALA A 99 21.37 16.62 24.04
N HIS A 100 20.13 17.09 23.84
CA HIS A 100 19.70 18.39 24.34
C HIS A 100 19.03 18.31 25.73
N CYS A 101 18.08 17.37 25.93
CA CYS A 101 17.29 17.30 27.17
C CYS A 101 17.55 16.05 28.03
N GLY A 102 18.45 15.15 27.61
CA GLY A 102 18.81 13.94 28.36
C GLY A 102 17.73 12.85 28.40
N SER A 103 16.53 13.08 27.86
CA SER A 103 15.44 12.11 27.88
C SER A 103 15.82 10.83 27.13
N LYS A 104 15.48 9.67 27.71
CA LYS A 104 15.69 8.36 27.10
C LYS A 104 14.76 8.17 25.90
N ARG A 105 15.28 7.58 24.82
CA ARG A 105 14.48 7.21 23.66
C ARG A 105 13.49 6.12 24.03
N GLY A 106 12.22 6.33 23.68
CA GLY A 106 11.17 5.34 23.92
C GLY A 106 11.48 4.02 23.21
N PRO A 107 10.97 2.89 23.72
CA PRO A 107 11.13 1.60 23.05
C PRO A 107 10.59 1.67 21.62
N THR A 108 11.37 1.18 20.66
CA THR A 108 10.87 0.85 19.33
C THR A 108 10.04 -0.42 19.46
N GLU A 109 8.71 -0.28 19.45
CA GLU A 109 7.77 -1.39 19.30
C GLU A 109 7.92 -2.11 17.96
#